data_AF-A0A955XJJ3-F1
#
_entry.id   AF-A0A955XJJ3-F1
#
_cell.length_a   1.000
_cell.length_b   1.000
_cell.length_c   1.000
_cell.angle_alpha   90.00
_cell.angle_beta   90.00
_cell.angle_gamma   90.00
#
_symmetry.space_group_name_H-M   'P 1'
#
loop_
_entity.id
_entity.type
_entity.pdbx_description
1 polymer ?
#
loop_
_entity_poly.entity_id
_entity_poly.type
_entity_poly.pdbx_seq_one_letter_code
_entity_poly.pdbx_strand_id
1 'polypeptide(L)'
;MTRRSLARARAAGFTMVELLLAVFLSAIVLVAIYYVFIANSQQYYRQEQVVQMQEGMRFALEYLKTDLRNAGRMAVTNSTDPLRRDPGLCAAVQGINGVVLADDTAGGQVPAILANAPNAVRPDEVTMLLDVSGSVPLATRRVAGATVLVLPEDRQLTGEARSMLASQARFENTWRAGQFVRIHALASDAKDFAVVTDAQYNGGAPTVTLGRNTCLPTGVCDAGGCLINPVEQVRYRLRADPADATNTKTDLHREVVDARNANNVLEDLIVAEYAVDLQVWGTYDVRGDLPGAQPDVTLDEAPQDDVGNFPGFAAEGAAMAARPERLRALNVLLATRTPREDPELLVALNLNNPNARRAADRVWFELDPNIDGFARVATMVSEVATPNLVRGN
;
A
#
# COMPACT_ATOMS: atom_id res chain seq x y z
N MET A 1 13.68 75.44 -60.51
CA MET A 1 13.65 74.46 -59.40
C MET A 1 12.82 73.25 -59.79
N THR A 2 13.52 72.15 -60.10
CA THR A 2 13.22 70.74 -59.83
C THR A 2 11.76 70.27 -59.69
N ARG A 3 11.34 69.40 -60.63
CA ARG A 3 10.39 68.30 -60.35
C ARG A 3 10.96 66.99 -60.91
N ARG A 4 11.38 66.09 -60.00
CA ARG A 4 11.74 64.70 -60.31
C ARG A 4 10.46 63.93 -60.61
N SER A 5 10.34 63.37 -61.80
CA SER A 5 9.28 62.45 -62.18
C SER A 5 9.55 61.07 -61.56
N LEU A 6 8.59 60.57 -60.78
CA LEU A 6 8.58 59.19 -60.30
C LEU A 6 8.25 58.27 -61.48
N ALA A 7 9.18 57.37 -61.84
CA ALA A 7 8.91 56.33 -62.81
C ALA A 7 7.84 55.38 -62.25
N ARG A 8 6.70 55.29 -62.93
CA ARG A 8 5.61 54.39 -62.59
C ARG A 8 6.04 52.97 -62.97
N ALA A 9 6.43 52.16 -62.00
CA ALA A 9 6.64 50.73 -62.21
C ALA A 9 5.33 50.12 -62.74
N ARG A 10 5.38 49.48 -63.91
CA ARG A 10 4.26 48.69 -64.43
C ARG A 10 4.05 47.52 -63.47
N ALA A 11 2.92 47.51 -62.76
CA ALA A 11 2.49 46.35 -62.01
C ALA A 11 2.13 45.24 -63.01
N ALA A 12 2.96 44.21 -63.10
CA ALA A 12 2.63 42.98 -63.81
C ALA A 12 1.53 42.25 -63.02
N GLY A 13 0.46 41.82 -63.70
CA GLY A 13 -0.57 40.97 -63.10
C GLY A 13 -0.07 39.53 -62.94
N PHE A 14 -0.65 38.78 -62.00
CA PHE A 14 -0.31 37.37 -61.78
C PHE A 14 -0.83 36.49 -62.92
N THR A 15 -0.02 35.54 -63.34
CA THR A 15 -0.43 34.50 -64.27
C THR A 15 -1.28 33.43 -63.56
N MET A 16 -2.17 32.76 -64.28
CA MET A 16 -2.95 31.63 -63.75
C MET A 16 -2.05 30.53 -63.16
N VAL A 17 -0.87 30.30 -63.77
CA VAL A 17 0.09 29.30 -63.32
C VAL A 17 0.72 29.69 -61.98
N GLU A 18 1.07 30.97 -61.78
CA GLU A 18 1.59 31.46 -60.49
C GLU A 18 0.56 31.32 -59.37
N LEU A 19 -0.71 31.58 -59.64
CA LEU A 19 -1.78 31.41 -58.66
C LEU A 19 -2.01 29.93 -58.29
N LEU A 20 -1.99 29.03 -59.28
CA LEU A 20 -2.08 27.59 -59.05
C LEU A 20 -0.89 27.06 -58.22
N LEU A 21 0.32 27.51 -58.53
CA LEU A 21 1.52 27.15 -57.76
C LEU A 21 1.47 27.70 -56.33
N ALA A 22 1.01 28.94 -56.15
CA ALA A 22 0.88 29.54 -54.81
C ALA A 22 -0.12 28.78 -53.93
N VAL A 23 -1.27 28.38 -54.47
CA VAL A 23 -2.27 27.58 -53.74
C VAL A 23 -1.74 26.19 -53.45
N PHE A 24 -1.08 25.54 -54.43
CA PHE A 24 -0.49 24.22 -54.24
C PHE A 24 0.58 24.19 -53.13
N LEU A 25 1.51 25.15 -53.14
CA LEU A 25 2.53 25.26 -52.10
C LEU A 25 1.92 25.60 -50.74
N SER A 26 0.90 26.46 -50.71
CA SER A 26 0.17 26.80 -49.48
C SER A 26 -0.54 25.57 -48.89
N ALA A 27 -1.14 24.72 -49.73
CA ALA A 27 -1.75 23.47 -49.29
C ALA A 27 -0.72 22.49 -48.70
N ILE A 28 0.46 22.35 -49.31
CA ILE A 28 1.55 21.52 -48.76
C ILE A 28 1.98 22.03 -47.38
N VAL A 29 2.18 23.34 -47.24
CA VAL A 29 2.57 23.95 -45.96
C VAL A 29 1.50 23.72 -44.89
N LEU A 30 0.21 23.87 -45.22
CA LEU A 30 -0.88 23.59 -44.29
C LEU A 30 -0.90 22.13 -43.83
N VAL A 31 -0.69 21.17 -44.73
CA VAL A 31 -0.60 19.75 -44.38
C VAL A 31 0.59 19.49 -43.44
N ALA A 32 1.75 20.09 -43.72
CA ALA A 32 2.93 19.96 -42.86
C ALA A 32 2.68 20.52 -41.45
N ILE A 33 2.07 21.71 -41.34
CA ILE A 33 1.71 22.31 -40.05
C ILE A 33 0.72 21.44 -39.30
N TYR A 34 -0.29 20.90 -40.00
CA TYR A 34 -1.29 20.03 -39.40
C TYR A 34 -0.66 18.73 -38.85
N TYR A 35 0.27 18.14 -39.58
CA TYR A 35 1.02 16.96 -39.12
C TYR A 35 1.81 17.25 -37.84
N VAL A 36 2.54 18.38 -37.79
CA VAL A 36 3.28 18.81 -36.59
C VAL A 36 2.33 19.05 -35.41
N PHE A 37 1.16 19.66 -35.67
CA PHE A 37 0.16 19.89 -34.63
C PHE A 37 -0.40 18.59 -34.04
N ILE A 38 -0.71 17.58 -34.88
CA ILE A 38 -1.15 16.26 -34.41
C ILE A 38 -0.06 15.60 -33.57
N ALA A 39 1.18 15.56 -34.08
CA ALA A 39 2.29 14.93 -33.38
C ALA A 39 2.54 15.58 -32.00
N ASN A 40 2.52 16.92 -31.93
CA ASN A 40 2.65 17.65 -30.67
C ASN A 40 1.48 17.37 -29.71
N SER A 41 0.25 17.28 -30.22
CA SER A 41 -0.93 16.99 -29.39
C SER A 41 -0.87 15.58 -28.81
N GLN A 42 -0.51 14.58 -29.62
CA GLN A 42 -0.33 13.19 -29.17
C GLN A 42 0.78 13.10 -28.12
N GLN A 43 1.90 13.76 -28.35
CA GLN A 43 3.01 13.80 -27.40
C GLN A 43 2.60 14.44 -26.08
N TYR A 44 1.83 15.53 -26.12
CA TYR A 44 1.30 16.18 -24.93
C TYR A 44 0.41 15.23 -24.11
N TYR A 45 -0.53 14.52 -24.74
CA TYR A 45 -1.38 13.55 -24.04
C TYR A 45 -0.59 12.40 -23.41
N ARG A 46 0.44 11.89 -24.10
CA ARG A 46 1.32 10.86 -23.54
C ARG A 46 2.09 11.36 -22.33
N GLN A 47 2.62 12.59 -22.40
CA GLN A 47 3.31 13.20 -21.27
C GLN A 47 2.38 13.41 -20.08
N GLU A 48 1.14 13.86 -20.32
CA GLU A 48 0.13 14.01 -19.27
C GLU A 48 -0.17 12.68 -18.56
N GLN A 49 -0.34 11.59 -19.30
CA GLN A 49 -0.56 10.26 -18.72
C GLN A 49 0.61 9.80 -17.84
N VAL A 50 1.85 10.03 -18.28
CA VAL A 50 3.04 9.69 -17.49
C VAL A 50 3.13 10.52 -16.21
N VAL A 51 2.80 11.82 -16.28
CA VAL A 51 2.79 12.70 -15.11
C VAL A 51 1.73 12.26 -14.09
N GLN A 52 0.50 11.98 -14.54
CA GLN A 52 -0.59 11.49 -13.68
C GLN A 52 -0.24 10.17 -13.01
N MET A 53 0.34 9.23 -13.76
CA MET A 53 0.84 7.95 -13.25
C MET A 53 1.88 8.17 -12.13
N GLN A 54 2.89 9.02 -12.36
CA GLN A 54 3.93 9.29 -11.37
C GLN A 54 3.40 10.00 -10.11
N GLU A 55 2.43 10.90 -10.25
CA GLU A 55 1.79 11.57 -9.11
C GLU A 55 0.98 10.59 -8.26
N GLY A 56 0.12 9.78 -8.89
CA GLY A 56 -0.67 8.76 -8.21
C GLY A 56 0.22 7.73 -7.50
N MET A 57 1.29 7.31 -8.15
CA MET A 57 2.28 6.42 -7.57
C MET A 57 3.00 6.99 -6.35
N ARG A 58 3.39 8.27 -6.40
CA ARG A 58 4.06 8.94 -5.28
C ARG A 58 3.12 9.05 -4.07
N PHE A 59 1.86 9.38 -4.30
CA PHE A 59 0.83 9.40 -3.27
C PHE A 59 0.66 8.02 -2.64
N ALA A 60 0.49 6.99 -3.47
CA ALA A 60 0.29 5.62 -3.04
C ALA A 60 1.46 5.11 -2.18
N LEU A 61 2.68 5.36 -2.63
CA LEU A 61 3.88 4.95 -1.90
C LEU A 61 4.01 5.69 -0.57
N GLU A 62 3.72 6.98 -0.48
CA GLU A 62 3.75 7.69 0.81
C GLU A 62 2.69 7.17 1.79
N TYR A 63 1.51 6.82 1.27
CA TYR A 63 0.44 6.22 2.04
C TYR A 63 0.87 4.85 2.60
N LEU A 64 1.35 3.96 1.74
CA LEU A 64 1.84 2.63 2.11
C LEU A 64 3.03 2.71 3.10
N LYS A 65 3.99 3.60 2.88
CA LYS A 65 5.11 3.82 3.81
C LYS A 65 4.63 4.27 5.19
N THR A 66 3.58 5.08 5.26
CA THR A 66 3.03 5.54 6.54
C THR A 66 2.42 4.38 7.33
N ASP A 67 1.70 3.48 6.65
CA ASP A 67 1.16 2.27 7.28
C ASP A 67 2.30 1.31 7.69
N LEU A 68 3.29 1.08 6.83
CA LEU A 68 4.46 0.23 7.14
C LEU A 68 5.25 0.72 8.36
N ARG A 69 5.45 2.04 8.52
CA ARG A 69 6.11 2.63 9.70
C ARG A 69 5.35 2.37 11.00
N ASN A 70 4.03 2.25 10.91
CA ASN A 70 3.13 2.00 12.04
C ASN A 70 2.78 0.50 12.19
N ALA A 71 3.25 -0.36 11.29
CA ALA A 71 2.99 -1.79 11.33
C ALA A 71 3.52 -2.44 12.60
N GLY A 72 2.67 -3.26 13.22
CA GLY A 72 2.95 -3.96 14.47
C GLY A 72 3.14 -3.06 15.69
N ARG A 73 2.92 -1.74 15.56
CA ARG A 73 2.98 -0.81 16.68
C ARG A 73 2.02 -1.28 17.76
N MET A 74 2.57 -1.56 18.94
CA MET A 74 1.86 -2.06 20.12
C MET A 74 1.37 -3.51 20.04
N ALA A 75 1.59 -4.25 18.94
CA ALA A 75 0.72 -5.38 18.58
C ALA A 75 1.43 -6.71 18.26
N VAL A 76 2.73 -6.82 18.48
CA VAL A 76 3.44 -8.04 18.06
C VAL A 76 3.26 -9.18 19.04
N THR A 77 2.55 -10.20 18.57
CA THR A 77 2.24 -11.41 19.34
C THR A 77 2.20 -12.64 18.44
N ASN A 78 3.21 -12.84 17.59
CA ASN A 78 3.46 -14.16 17.06
C ASN A 78 4.88 -14.59 17.38
N SER A 79 4.96 -15.42 18.41
CA SER A 79 5.83 -16.55 18.28
C SER A 79 5.01 -17.75 18.75
N THR A 80 4.85 -18.71 17.87
CA THR A 80 4.52 -20.08 18.25
C THR A 80 5.58 -20.66 19.19
N ASP A 81 6.76 -20.03 19.24
CA ASP A 81 7.82 -20.24 20.21
C ASP A 81 7.52 -19.51 21.54
N PRO A 82 7.22 -20.21 22.64
CA PRO A 82 6.96 -19.59 23.95
C PRO A 82 8.11 -18.71 24.47
N LEU A 83 9.34 -18.90 23.97
CA LEU A 83 10.52 -18.15 24.39
C LEU A 83 10.64 -16.76 23.74
N ARG A 84 9.92 -16.52 22.63
CA ARG A 84 9.98 -15.25 21.86
C ARG A 84 8.72 -14.39 21.98
N ARG A 85 7.76 -14.85 22.78
CA ARG A 85 6.48 -14.17 23.00
C ARG A 85 6.70 -12.99 23.95
N ASP A 86 5.96 -11.90 23.75
CA ASP A 86 5.91 -10.80 24.74
C ASP A 86 5.52 -11.37 26.12
N PRO A 87 6.42 -11.32 27.12
CA PRO A 87 6.16 -11.90 28.44
C PRO A 87 5.01 -11.19 29.17
N GLY A 88 4.66 -9.96 28.77
CA GLY A 88 3.51 -9.25 29.29
C GLY A 88 2.18 -9.83 28.80
N LEU A 89 2.15 -10.61 27.71
CA LEU A 89 0.89 -11.12 27.16
C LEU A 89 0.34 -12.28 28.02
N CYS A 90 -0.83 -12.09 28.64
CA CYS A 90 -1.37 -13.05 29.60
C CYS A 90 -1.95 -14.34 28.98
N ALA A 91 -2.29 -14.35 27.69
CA ALA A 91 -2.80 -15.55 27.00
C ALA A 91 -2.34 -15.62 25.56
N ALA A 92 -2.33 -16.83 24.99
CA ALA A 92 -2.00 -17.00 23.59
C ALA A 92 -3.16 -16.65 22.68
N VAL A 93 -2.90 -15.73 21.74
CA VAL A 93 -3.84 -15.36 20.70
C VAL A 93 -3.22 -15.77 19.39
N GLN A 94 -3.90 -16.67 18.68
CA GLN A 94 -3.49 -17.15 17.37
C GLN A 94 -3.83 -16.10 16.31
N GLY A 95 -2.99 -15.97 15.27
CA GLY A 95 -3.28 -15.12 14.11
C GLY A 95 -3.05 -13.61 14.30
N ILE A 96 -2.38 -13.19 15.38
CA ILE A 96 -1.98 -11.79 15.57
C ILE A 96 -0.51 -11.61 15.19
N ASN A 97 -0.30 -11.34 13.92
CA ASN A 97 1.00 -11.10 13.35
C ASN A 97 1.13 -9.59 13.07
N GLY A 98 2.25 -8.97 13.42
CA GLY A 98 2.48 -7.55 13.15
C GLY A 98 2.51 -7.25 11.65
N VAL A 99 3.16 -8.13 10.90
CA VAL A 99 3.24 -8.12 9.43
C VAL A 99 3.17 -9.58 8.96
N VAL A 100 2.41 -9.83 7.90
CA VAL A 100 2.33 -11.09 7.18
C VAL A 100 2.56 -10.77 5.72
N LEU A 101 3.59 -11.37 5.15
CA LEU A 101 3.84 -11.35 3.72
C LEU A 101 3.30 -12.62 3.11
N ALA A 102 2.50 -12.44 2.06
CA ALA A 102 2.14 -13.45 1.11
C ALA A 102 2.76 -13.04 -0.23
N ASP A 103 4.01 -13.45 -0.43
CA ASP A 103 4.78 -13.33 -1.66
C ASP A 103 4.15 -14.14 -2.84
N ASP A 104 4.49 -13.87 -4.09
CA ASP A 104 4.41 -14.86 -5.16
C ASP A 104 3.02 -15.57 -5.34
N THR A 105 1.88 -14.89 -5.08
CA THR A 105 0.55 -15.51 -4.83
C THR A 105 -0.02 -16.36 -5.99
N ALA A 106 0.54 -17.55 -6.21
CA ALA A 106 0.13 -18.50 -7.22
C ALA A 106 -1.07 -19.31 -6.72
N GLY A 107 -2.29 -18.79 -6.94
CA GLY A 107 -3.48 -19.46 -6.39
C GLY A 107 -4.83 -18.78 -6.62
N GLY A 108 -5.02 -18.11 -7.74
CA GLY A 108 -6.35 -17.61 -8.17
C GLY A 108 -6.77 -16.25 -7.59
N GLN A 109 -5.92 -15.56 -6.84
CA GLN A 109 -6.18 -14.19 -6.37
C GLN A 109 -5.41 -13.10 -7.13
N VAL A 110 -4.47 -13.49 -8.00
CA VAL A 110 -3.79 -12.55 -8.92
C VAL A 110 -4.70 -12.27 -10.12
N PRO A 111 -4.97 -11.00 -10.45
CA PRO A 111 -5.70 -10.62 -11.66
C PRO A 111 -5.11 -11.28 -12.92
N ALA A 112 -5.96 -11.84 -13.77
CA ALA A 112 -5.53 -12.60 -14.94
C ALA A 112 -4.60 -11.80 -15.88
N ILE A 113 -4.83 -10.50 -16.01
CA ILE A 113 -4.00 -9.58 -16.82
C ILE A 113 -2.53 -9.55 -16.37
N LEU A 114 -2.27 -9.76 -15.07
CA LEU A 114 -0.93 -9.81 -14.50
C LEU A 114 -0.26 -11.16 -14.77
N ALA A 115 -1.01 -12.25 -14.65
CA ALA A 115 -0.48 -13.62 -14.73
C ALA A 115 -0.19 -14.13 -16.16
N ASN A 116 -0.64 -13.44 -17.21
CA ASN A 116 -0.49 -13.88 -18.59
C ASN A 116 0.97 -13.82 -19.09
N ALA A 117 1.36 -14.77 -19.96
CA ALA A 117 2.74 -15.04 -20.37
C ALA A 117 3.64 -13.86 -20.83
N PRO A 118 3.14 -12.77 -21.47
CA PRO A 118 4.01 -11.63 -21.76
C PRO A 118 4.38 -10.81 -20.50
N ASN A 119 3.47 -10.71 -19.52
CA ASN A 119 3.67 -9.93 -18.31
C ASN A 119 4.20 -10.79 -17.14
N ALA A 120 3.59 -11.96 -16.93
CA ALA A 120 3.94 -12.97 -15.92
C ALA A 120 4.27 -12.39 -14.53
N VAL A 121 3.51 -11.36 -14.13
CA VAL A 121 3.64 -10.63 -12.88
C VAL A 121 2.99 -11.41 -11.75
N ARG A 122 3.70 -11.51 -10.63
CA ARG A 122 3.21 -12.11 -9.39
C ARG A 122 3.36 -11.09 -8.26
N PRO A 123 2.35 -10.26 -8.02
CA PRO A 123 2.42 -9.28 -6.95
C PRO A 123 2.27 -9.95 -5.59
N ASP A 124 2.89 -9.33 -4.61
CA ASP A 124 2.80 -9.65 -3.20
C ASP A 124 1.51 -9.11 -2.59
N GLU A 125 1.10 -9.77 -1.52
CA GLU A 125 0.11 -9.28 -0.58
C GLU A 125 0.79 -9.07 0.78
N VAL A 126 0.59 -7.89 1.38
CA VAL A 126 1.06 -7.59 2.73
C VAL A 126 -0.11 -7.30 3.64
N THR A 127 -0.23 -8.05 4.73
CA THR A 127 -1.20 -7.78 5.80
C THR A 127 -0.47 -7.28 7.04
N MET A 128 -0.89 -6.15 7.56
CA MET A 128 -0.28 -5.47 8.69
C MET A 128 -1.28 -5.23 9.79
N LEU A 129 -0.77 -5.16 11.01
CA LEU A 129 -1.56 -4.83 12.18
C LEU A 129 -1.27 -3.37 12.57
N LEU A 130 -2.28 -2.50 12.51
CA LEU A 130 -2.14 -1.06 12.67
C LEU A 130 -2.98 -0.53 13.82
N ASP A 131 -2.42 0.39 14.59
CA ASP A 131 -3.13 1.15 15.61
C ASP A 131 -3.88 2.33 14.98
N VAL A 132 -5.21 2.26 14.95
CA VAL A 132 -6.06 3.30 14.36
C VAL A 132 -6.35 4.47 15.30
N SER A 133 -5.97 4.34 16.57
CA SER A 133 -6.12 5.44 17.53
C SER A 133 -5.02 6.50 17.45
N GLY A 134 -3.99 6.31 16.61
CA GLY A 134 -2.83 7.19 16.57
C GLY A 134 -2.03 7.16 17.89
N SER A 135 -2.05 6.03 18.59
CA SER A 135 -1.49 5.82 19.93
C SER A 135 -2.11 6.67 21.03
N VAL A 136 -3.41 6.91 20.90
CA VAL A 136 -4.23 7.53 21.93
C VAL A 136 -5.01 6.43 22.65
N PRO A 137 -4.52 5.93 23.80
CA PRO A 137 -5.26 4.93 24.57
C PRO A 137 -6.48 5.54 25.26
N LEU A 138 -7.53 4.74 25.41
CA LEU A 138 -8.63 5.04 26.31
C LEU A 138 -8.41 4.32 27.65
N ALA A 139 -8.68 5.00 28.75
CA ALA A 139 -8.61 4.38 30.08
C ALA A 139 -9.92 3.64 30.39
N THR A 140 -9.82 2.46 30.99
CA THR A 140 -10.98 1.63 31.34
C THR A 140 -11.53 1.99 32.71
N ARG A 141 -12.85 2.04 32.85
CA ARG A 141 -13.52 2.09 34.14
C ARG A 141 -13.47 0.73 34.86
N ARG A 142 -13.68 -0.34 34.08
CA ARG A 142 -13.69 -1.73 34.55
C ARG A 142 -13.63 -2.68 33.36
N VAL A 143 -13.01 -3.84 33.54
CA VAL A 143 -13.11 -4.97 32.62
C VAL A 143 -13.77 -6.13 33.36
N ALA A 144 -14.90 -6.61 32.85
CA ALA A 144 -15.69 -7.68 33.45
C ALA A 144 -15.95 -8.79 32.43
N GLY A 145 -15.17 -9.87 32.50
CA GLY A 145 -15.24 -10.96 31.53
C GLY A 145 -14.91 -10.47 30.12
N ALA A 146 -15.89 -10.52 29.22
CA ALA A 146 -15.78 -10.07 27.83
C ALA A 146 -16.23 -8.61 27.63
N THR A 147 -16.61 -7.88 28.67
CA THR A 147 -17.10 -6.50 28.53
C THR A 147 -16.10 -5.52 29.12
N VAL A 148 -15.68 -4.56 28.30
CA VAL A 148 -14.80 -3.44 28.67
C VAL A 148 -15.65 -2.20 28.82
N LEU A 149 -15.73 -1.68 30.04
CA LEU A 149 -16.39 -0.42 30.35
C LEU A 149 -15.33 0.67 30.33
N VAL A 150 -15.48 1.65 29.44
CA VAL A 150 -14.53 2.74 29.27
C VAL A 150 -14.85 3.87 30.26
N LEU A 151 -13.83 4.60 30.71
CA LEU A 151 -14.07 5.82 31.48
C LEU A 151 -14.82 6.86 30.62
N PRO A 152 -15.72 7.64 31.22
CA PRO A 152 -16.38 8.73 30.51
C PRO A 152 -15.38 9.80 30.08
N GLU A 153 -15.78 10.65 29.14
CA GLU A 153 -14.94 11.69 28.54
C GLU A 153 -14.22 12.55 29.60
N ASP A 154 -14.95 13.06 30.60
CA ASP A 154 -14.43 13.94 31.65
C ASP A 154 -13.31 13.31 32.50
N ARG A 155 -13.20 11.98 32.49
CA ARG A 155 -12.21 11.21 33.27
C ARG A 155 -11.08 10.61 32.44
N GLN A 156 -11.05 10.87 31.13
CA GLN A 156 -9.93 10.43 30.29
C GLN A 156 -8.65 11.21 30.61
N LEU A 157 -7.52 10.49 30.53
CA LEU A 157 -6.20 10.98 30.95
C LEU A 157 -5.67 12.10 30.07
N THR A 158 -5.86 11.99 28.74
CA THR A 158 -5.31 12.92 27.76
C THR A 158 -6.40 13.68 27.01
N GLY A 159 -6.07 14.85 26.47
CA GLY A 159 -7.03 15.65 25.69
C GLY A 159 -7.46 14.95 24.41
N GLU A 160 -6.55 14.18 23.80
CA GLU A 160 -6.82 13.38 22.61
C GLU A 160 -7.82 12.26 22.91
N ALA A 161 -7.68 11.58 24.05
CA ALA A 161 -8.63 10.55 24.49
C ALA A 161 -10.02 11.15 24.76
N ARG A 162 -10.09 12.36 25.32
CA ARG A 162 -11.35 13.12 25.43
C ARG A 162 -11.93 13.42 24.05
N SER A 163 -11.11 13.88 23.11
CA SER A 163 -11.55 14.22 21.75
C SER A 163 -12.11 13.02 20.97
N MET A 164 -11.63 11.81 21.26
CA MET A 164 -12.14 10.56 20.68
C MET A 164 -13.53 10.21 21.22
N LEU A 165 -13.81 10.58 22.48
CA LEU A 165 -15.10 10.38 23.14
C LEU A 165 -16.05 11.59 23.03
N ALA A 166 -15.65 12.67 22.36
CA ALA A 166 -16.43 13.90 22.26
C ALA A 166 -17.75 13.75 21.49
N SER A 167 -17.89 12.70 20.68
CA SER A 167 -19.16 12.37 20.03
C SER A 167 -19.28 10.88 19.72
N GLN A 168 -20.52 10.40 19.63
CA GLN A 168 -20.83 9.03 19.23
C GLN A 168 -20.20 8.67 17.89
N ALA A 169 -20.35 9.53 16.87
CA ALA A 169 -19.79 9.30 15.54
C ALA A 169 -18.26 9.17 15.56
N ARG A 170 -17.54 9.95 16.37
CA ARG A 170 -16.08 9.82 16.50
C ARG A 170 -15.70 8.49 17.13
N PHE A 171 -16.38 8.09 18.19
CA PHE A 171 -16.13 6.81 18.85
C PHE A 171 -16.39 5.63 17.91
N GLU A 172 -17.56 5.60 17.25
CA GLU A 172 -17.97 4.51 16.35
C GLU A 172 -17.13 4.46 15.06
N ASN A 173 -16.57 5.59 14.62
CA ASN A 173 -15.64 5.59 13.49
C ASN A 173 -14.31 4.92 13.83
N THR A 174 -13.86 4.98 15.09
CA THR A 174 -12.59 4.40 15.55
C THR A 174 -12.75 2.98 16.10
N TRP A 175 -13.86 2.71 16.81
CA TRP A 175 -14.16 1.43 17.44
C TRP A 175 -15.25 0.71 16.67
N ARG A 176 -14.88 -0.36 15.96
CA ARG A 176 -15.80 -1.15 15.12
C ARG A 176 -15.71 -2.63 15.48
N ALA A 177 -16.79 -3.35 15.21
CA ALA A 177 -16.76 -4.81 15.27
C ALA A 177 -15.81 -5.37 14.19
N GLY A 178 -15.11 -6.46 14.52
CA GLY A 178 -14.13 -7.08 13.62
C GLY A 178 -12.70 -6.53 13.74
N GLN A 179 -12.47 -5.54 14.61
CA GLN A 179 -11.11 -5.09 14.97
C GLN A 179 -10.56 -5.91 16.15
N PHE A 180 -9.25 -5.86 16.39
CA PHE A 180 -8.67 -6.24 17.67
C PHE A 180 -8.72 -5.06 18.66
N VAL A 181 -8.71 -5.39 19.94
CA VAL A 181 -8.38 -4.44 21.01
C VAL A 181 -7.18 -4.96 21.77
N ARG A 182 -6.19 -4.10 21.94
CA ARG A 182 -5.11 -4.28 22.90
C ARG A 182 -5.54 -3.72 24.24
N ILE A 183 -5.42 -4.51 25.30
CA ILE A 183 -5.67 -4.09 26.67
C ILE A 183 -4.34 -4.18 27.42
N HIS A 184 -3.95 -3.12 28.12
CA HIS A 184 -2.70 -3.05 28.88
C HIS A 184 -2.99 -2.66 30.33
N ALA A 185 -2.76 -3.59 31.24
CA ALA A 185 -2.82 -3.37 32.68
C ALA A 185 -1.58 -2.65 33.17
N LEU A 186 -1.77 -1.45 33.73
CA LEU A 186 -0.68 -0.58 34.14
C LEU A 186 0.08 -1.11 35.37
N ALA A 187 -0.63 -1.74 36.31
CA ALA A 187 -0.05 -2.18 37.57
C ALA A 187 0.84 -3.44 37.43
N SER A 188 0.47 -4.35 36.54
CA SER A 188 1.15 -5.64 36.37
C SER A 188 1.91 -5.77 35.04
N ASP A 189 1.89 -4.74 34.20
CA ASP A 189 2.34 -4.77 32.80
C ASP A 189 1.73 -5.89 31.94
N ALA A 190 0.62 -6.47 32.41
CA ALA A 190 -0.05 -7.56 31.71
C ALA A 190 -0.85 -7.02 30.53
N LYS A 191 -0.79 -7.70 29.40
CA LYS A 191 -1.42 -7.30 28.14
C LYS A 191 -2.36 -8.41 27.69
N ASP A 192 -3.46 -8.04 27.06
CA ASP A 192 -4.38 -8.96 26.42
C ASP A 192 -4.81 -8.43 25.04
N PHE A 193 -5.11 -9.34 24.12
CA PHE A 193 -5.63 -9.02 22.80
C PHE A 193 -6.90 -9.82 22.53
N ALA A 194 -8.00 -9.14 22.23
CA ALA A 194 -9.26 -9.79 21.91
C ALA A 194 -9.89 -9.14 20.69
N VAL A 195 -10.72 -9.89 19.97
CA VAL A 195 -11.53 -9.32 18.89
C VAL A 195 -12.71 -8.56 19.50
N VAL A 196 -12.96 -7.37 18.99
CA VAL A 196 -14.16 -6.57 19.29
C VAL A 196 -15.34 -7.15 18.50
N THR A 197 -16.39 -7.55 19.22
CA THR A 197 -17.64 -8.03 18.62
C THR A 197 -18.70 -6.95 18.53
N ASP A 198 -18.66 -5.97 19.42
CA ASP A 198 -19.56 -4.82 19.43
C ASP A 198 -18.91 -3.64 20.18
N ALA A 199 -19.23 -2.41 19.79
CA ALA A 199 -18.76 -1.19 20.44
C ALA A 199 -19.89 -0.15 20.45
N GLN A 200 -20.27 0.30 21.66
CA GLN A 200 -21.40 1.21 21.85
C GLN A 200 -20.99 2.43 22.67
N TYR A 201 -21.36 3.63 22.23
CA TYR A 201 -20.99 4.87 22.92
C TYR A 201 -21.75 5.11 24.24
N ASN A 202 -22.98 4.59 24.36
CA ASN A 202 -23.78 4.61 25.59
C ASN A 202 -23.86 5.98 26.29
N GLY A 203 -24.08 7.05 25.52
CA GLY A 203 -24.30 8.40 26.06
C GLY A 203 -23.10 8.97 26.83
N GLY A 204 -21.88 8.66 26.39
CA GLY A 204 -20.64 9.15 27.02
C GLY A 204 -20.00 8.17 28.00
N ALA A 205 -20.54 6.95 28.14
CA ALA A 205 -19.95 5.87 28.92
C ALA A 205 -19.73 4.62 28.03
N PRO A 206 -18.76 4.67 27.09
CA PRO A 206 -18.64 3.66 26.06
C PRO A 206 -18.40 2.27 26.62
N THR A 207 -18.94 1.27 25.92
CA THR A 207 -18.80 -0.15 26.23
C THR A 207 -18.31 -0.88 24.99
N VAL A 208 -17.25 -1.67 25.16
CA VAL A 208 -16.68 -2.51 24.10
C VAL A 208 -16.87 -3.96 24.52
N THR A 209 -17.51 -4.76 23.67
CA THR A 209 -17.75 -6.18 23.89
C THR A 209 -16.74 -6.99 23.09
N LEU A 210 -16.18 -8.01 23.73
CA LEU A 210 -15.12 -8.86 23.21
C LEU A 210 -15.66 -10.24 22.82
N GLY A 211 -15.01 -10.90 21.87
CA GLY A 211 -15.34 -12.27 21.47
C GLY A 211 -14.97 -13.34 22.50
N ARG A 212 -14.19 -12.98 23.53
CA ARG A 212 -13.80 -13.86 24.62
C ARG A 212 -13.62 -13.08 25.92
N ASN A 213 -13.62 -13.80 27.04
CA ASN A 213 -13.21 -13.23 28.32
C ASN A 213 -11.72 -12.84 28.28
N THR A 214 -11.38 -11.77 28.99
CA THR A 214 -9.98 -11.38 29.15
C THR A 214 -9.21 -12.35 30.04
N CYS A 215 -7.90 -12.47 29.79
CA CYS A 215 -7.00 -13.25 30.65
C CYS A 215 -6.41 -12.44 31.81
N LEU A 216 -6.76 -11.16 31.91
CA LEU A 216 -6.28 -10.26 32.95
C LEU A 216 -6.93 -10.60 34.30
N PRO A 217 -6.20 -10.51 35.42
CA PRO A 217 -6.79 -10.75 36.73
C PRO A 217 -7.94 -9.78 37.02
N THR A 218 -8.97 -10.28 37.69
CA THR A 218 -10.16 -9.47 38.03
C THR A 218 -9.79 -8.28 38.90
N GLY A 219 -10.31 -7.10 38.55
CA GLY A 219 -10.10 -5.86 39.32
C GLY A 219 -8.86 -5.05 38.94
N VAL A 220 -7.92 -5.61 38.17
CA VAL A 220 -6.70 -4.89 37.74
C VAL A 220 -7.02 -3.72 36.81
N CYS A 221 -8.11 -3.80 36.06
CA CYS A 221 -8.57 -2.75 35.15
C CYS A 221 -9.60 -1.79 35.73
N ASP A 222 -9.86 -1.86 37.04
CA ASP A 222 -10.83 -0.97 37.68
C ASP A 222 -10.24 0.43 37.84
N ALA A 223 -11.12 1.45 37.79
CA ALA A 223 -10.79 2.84 38.07
C ALA A 223 -9.61 3.43 37.26
N GLY A 224 -9.50 3.07 35.98
CA GLY A 224 -8.42 3.54 35.09
C GLY A 224 -7.17 2.67 35.10
N GLY A 225 -7.21 1.50 35.74
CA GLY A 225 -6.05 0.59 35.84
C GLY A 225 -5.58 -0.04 34.52
N CYS A 226 -6.40 0.01 33.47
CA CYS A 226 -6.01 -0.46 32.13
C CYS A 226 -6.21 0.61 31.05
N LEU A 227 -5.35 0.52 30.04
CA LEU A 227 -5.42 1.28 28.80
C LEU A 227 -5.85 0.37 27.66
N ILE A 228 -6.70 0.86 26.77
CA ILE A 228 -7.14 0.14 25.58
C ILE A 228 -6.83 0.91 24.30
N ASN A 229 -6.40 0.18 23.27
CA ASN A 229 -6.20 0.70 21.92
C ASN A 229 -6.90 -0.22 20.92
N PRO A 230 -7.69 0.33 19.97
CA PRO A 230 -8.20 -0.43 18.84
C PRO A 230 -7.07 -0.67 17.84
N VAL A 231 -7.06 -1.87 17.27
CA VAL A 231 -6.03 -2.33 16.35
C VAL A 231 -6.70 -3.04 15.17
N GLU A 232 -6.40 -2.61 13.96
CA GLU A 232 -6.98 -3.13 12.73
C GLU A 232 -5.99 -3.99 11.95
N GLN A 233 -6.52 -4.98 11.22
CA GLN A 233 -5.76 -5.66 10.18
C GLN A 233 -5.99 -4.94 8.85
N VAL A 234 -4.90 -4.51 8.23
CA VAL A 234 -4.90 -3.79 6.96
C VAL A 234 -4.10 -4.60 5.95
N ARG A 235 -4.74 -4.90 4.82
CA ARG A 235 -4.17 -5.67 3.72
C ARG A 235 -3.96 -4.76 2.52
N TYR A 236 -2.78 -4.85 1.92
CA TYR A 236 -2.49 -4.32 0.61
C TYR A 236 -2.36 -5.45 -0.39
N ARG A 237 -3.07 -5.34 -1.51
CA ARG A 237 -2.98 -6.28 -2.64
C ARG A 237 -3.43 -5.62 -3.93
N LEU A 238 -2.98 -6.16 -5.05
CA LEU A 238 -3.49 -5.79 -6.36
C LEU A 238 -4.79 -6.54 -6.65
N ARG A 239 -5.78 -5.83 -7.19
CA ARG A 239 -7.03 -6.42 -7.66
C ARG A 239 -7.40 -5.89 -9.03
N ALA A 240 -8.17 -6.66 -9.77
CA ALA A 240 -8.84 -6.17 -10.97
C ALA A 240 -9.91 -5.15 -10.57
N ASP A 241 -10.01 -4.06 -11.32
CA ASP A 241 -11.09 -3.10 -11.17
C ASP A 241 -12.40 -3.75 -11.63
N PRO A 242 -13.39 -3.96 -10.74
CA PRO A 242 -14.66 -4.58 -11.11
C PRO A 242 -15.49 -3.72 -12.08
N ALA A 243 -15.21 -2.42 -12.19
CA ALA A 243 -15.88 -1.52 -13.13
C ALA A 243 -15.32 -1.65 -14.56
N ASP A 244 -14.14 -2.22 -14.73
CA ASP A 244 -13.54 -2.44 -16.05
C ASP A 244 -14.02 -3.76 -16.65
N ALA A 245 -14.98 -3.65 -17.59
CA ALA A 245 -15.52 -4.80 -18.32
C ALA A 245 -14.46 -5.55 -19.15
N THR A 246 -13.31 -4.92 -19.45
CA THR A 246 -12.21 -5.54 -20.19
C THR A 246 -11.24 -6.32 -19.29
N ASN A 247 -11.36 -6.16 -17.97
CA ASN A 247 -10.50 -6.80 -16.96
C ASN A 247 -9.00 -6.55 -17.21
N THR A 248 -8.67 -5.38 -17.77
CA THR A 248 -7.31 -4.95 -18.08
C THR A 248 -6.75 -3.99 -17.04
N LYS A 249 -7.63 -3.31 -16.30
CA LYS A 249 -7.26 -2.38 -15.23
C LYS A 249 -7.10 -3.12 -13.90
N THR A 250 -5.97 -2.87 -13.27
CA THR A 250 -5.63 -3.37 -11.93
C THR A 250 -5.28 -2.20 -11.04
N ASP A 251 -5.75 -2.25 -9.80
CA ASP A 251 -5.59 -1.19 -8.83
C ASP A 251 -4.94 -1.75 -7.55
N LEU A 252 -4.21 -0.90 -6.84
CA LEU A 252 -3.70 -1.21 -5.51
C LEU A 252 -4.78 -0.88 -4.49
N HIS A 253 -5.28 -1.90 -3.82
CA HIS A 253 -6.27 -1.76 -2.78
C HIS A 253 -5.63 -1.79 -1.40
N ARG A 254 -6.12 -0.91 -0.52
CA ARG A 254 -5.96 -1.00 0.93
C ARG A 254 -7.29 -1.44 1.52
N GLU A 255 -7.31 -2.65 2.04
CA GLU A 255 -8.47 -3.26 2.64
C GLU A 255 -8.31 -3.34 4.16
N VAL A 256 -9.28 -2.86 4.92
CA VAL A 256 -9.40 -3.21 6.35
C VAL A 256 -10.17 -4.53 6.41
N VAL A 257 -9.58 -5.56 7.02
CA VAL A 257 -10.16 -6.91 7.07
C VAL A 257 -10.60 -7.29 8.49
N ASP A 258 -11.63 -8.14 8.58
CA ASP A 258 -12.12 -8.64 9.87
C ASP A 258 -11.11 -9.59 10.52
N ALA A 259 -10.76 -9.30 11.77
CA ALA A 259 -9.87 -10.08 12.62
C ALA A 259 -10.24 -11.56 12.76
N ARG A 260 -11.52 -11.94 12.56
CA ARG A 260 -12.00 -13.34 12.66
C ARG A 260 -11.95 -14.07 11.33
N ASN A 261 -12.04 -13.33 10.23
CA ASN A 261 -12.05 -13.88 8.89
C ASN A 261 -11.51 -12.83 7.92
N ALA A 262 -10.24 -12.97 7.55
CA ALA A 262 -9.55 -12.05 6.67
C ALA A 262 -10.14 -11.98 5.24
N ASN A 263 -11.10 -12.84 4.89
CA ASN A 263 -11.86 -12.72 3.63
C ASN A 263 -13.00 -11.70 3.71
N ASN A 264 -13.42 -11.29 4.91
CA ASN A 264 -14.43 -10.26 5.11
C ASN A 264 -13.75 -8.89 5.13
N VAL A 265 -14.00 -8.09 4.09
CA VAL A 265 -13.48 -6.73 3.94
C VAL A 265 -14.46 -5.75 4.58
N LEU A 266 -13.98 -5.01 5.58
CA LEU A 266 -14.75 -4.00 6.32
C LEU A 266 -14.70 -2.63 5.65
N GLU A 267 -13.56 -2.29 5.05
CA GLU A 267 -13.32 -1.04 4.31
C GLU A 267 -12.40 -1.35 3.14
N ASP A 268 -12.64 -0.74 1.98
CA ASP A 268 -11.85 -0.92 0.77
C ASP A 268 -11.56 0.44 0.14
N LEU A 269 -10.28 0.76 -0.03
CA LEU A 269 -9.80 2.02 -0.60
C LEU A 269 -8.83 1.74 -1.74
N ILE A 270 -9.08 2.36 -2.90
CA ILE A 270 -8.12 2.38 -4.00
C ILE A 270 -7.03 3.41 -3.67
N VAL A 271 -5.80 2.94 -3.54
CA VAL A 271 -4.63 3.75 -3.18
C VAL A 271 -3.84 4.17 -4.42
N ALA A 272 -3.77 3.30 -5.43
CA ALA A 272 -3.17 3.60 -6.72
C ALA A 272 -4.01 2.98 -7.84
N GLU A 273 -4.26 3.73 -8.90
CA GLU A 273 -4.83 3.17 -10.11
C GLU A 273 -3.75 2.63 -11.04
N TYR A 274 -4.10 1.65 -11.88
CA TYR A 274 -3.21 1.05 -12.87
C TYR A 274 -1.92 0.47 -12.25
N ALA A 275 -2.02 -0.03 -11.02
CA ALA A 275 -0.94 -0.74 -10.34
C ALA A 275 -0.76 -2.12 -11.00
N VAL A 276 0.45 -2.41 -11.44
CA VAL A 276 0.78 -3.68 -12.12
C VAL A 276 1.64 -4.59 -11.28
N ASP A 277 2.37 -4.03 -10.31
CA ASP A 277 3.21 -4.82 -9.42
C ASP A 277 3.29 -4.22 -8.03
N LEU A 278 3.37 -5.09 -7.02
CA LEU A 278 3.70 -4.75 -5.64
C LEU A 278 4.63 -5.84 -5.15
N GLN A 279 5.82 -5.47 -4.70
CA GLN A 279 6.76 -6.39 -4.08
C GLN A 279 7.12 -5.84 -2.71
N VAL A 280 7.18 -6.73 -1.71
CA VAL A 280 7.47 -6.38 -0.32
C VAL A 280 8.42 -7.43 0.25
N TRP A 281 9.59 -7.00 0.71
CA TRP A 281 10.56 -7.88 1.33
C TRP A 281 11.22 -7.19 2.52
N GLY A 282 11.75 -7.95 3.46
CA GLY A 282 12.35 -7.41 4.68
C GLY A 282 13.87 -7.51 4.71
N THR A 283 14.47 -6.53 5.37
CA THR A 283 15.87 -6.53 5.80
C THR A 283 15.93 -7.14 7.21
N TYR A 284 16.62 -8.27 7.38
CA TYR A 284 16.65 -9.04 8.64
C TYR A 284 18.04 -9.17 9.26
N ASP A 285 18.06 -9.32 10.58
CA ASP A 285 19.20 -9.80 11.34
C ASP A 285 19.22 -11.35 11.38
N VAL A 286 20.11 -11.95 10.59
CA VAL A 286 20.23 -13.40 10.43
C VAL A 286 21.14 -14.07 11.46
N ARG A 287 21.60 -13.35 12.50
CA ARG A 287 22.52 -13.88 13.51
C ARG A 287 22.09 -15.23 14.10
N GLY A 288 23.03 -16.09 14.45
CA GLY A 288 22.73 -17.32 15.20
C GLY A 288 22.06 -17.02 16.55
N ASP A 289 21.33 -17.98 17.13
CA ASP A 289 20.74 -17.85 18.48
C ASP A 289 21.79 -18.02 19.61
N LEU A 290 23.08 -17.99 19.29
CA LEU A 290 24.16 -18.12 20.26
C LEU A 290 24.33 -16.82 21.06
N PRO A 291 24.52 -16.90 22.40
CA PRO A 291 24.87 -15.74 23.20
C PRO A 291 26.11 -15.03 22.63
N GLY A 292 26.02 -13.72 22.41
CA GLY A 292 27.12 -12.91 21.86
C GLY A 292 27.27 -12.96 20.34
N ALA A 293 26.36 -13.62 19.61
CA ALA A 293 26.32 -13.55 18.15
C ALA A 293 26.18 -12.08 17.70
N GLN A 294 27.09 -11.64 16.83
CA GLN A 294 27.05 -10.30 16.28
C GLN A 294 25.84 -10.18 15.34
N PRO A 295 25.14 -9.03 15.32
CA PRO A 295 24.12 -8.76 14.31
C PRO A 295 24.70 -8.95 12.92
N ASP A 296 24.01 -9.73 12.11
CA ASP A 296 24.39 -9.97 10.71
C ASP A 296 23.19 -9.58 9.86
N VAL A 297 23.30 -8.46 9.16
CA VAL A 297 22.25 -7.97 8.27
C VAL A 297 22.74 -8.23 6.85
N THR A 298 22.22 -9.29 6.27
CA THR A 298 22.49 -9.61 4.87
C THR A 298 21.77 -8.61 3.99
N LEU A 299 22.51 -7.99 3.08
CA LEU A 299 21.91 -7.26 1.99
C LEU A 299 21.29 -8.26 1.02
N ASP A 300 20.18 -7.84 0.45
CA ASP A 300 19.64 -8.50 -0.72
C ASP A 300 20.65 -8.39 -1.86
N GLU A 301 21.09 -9.55 -2.37
CA GLU A 301 22.10 -9.61 -3.44
C GLU A 301 21.53 -9.10 -4.77
N ALA A 302 20.20 -9.04 -4.91
CA ALA A 302 19.51 -8.57 -6.09
C ALA A 302 18.16 -7.91 -5.73
N PRO A 303 18.12 -6.70 -5.14
CA PRO A 303 16.87 -6.01 -4.76
C PRO A 303 15.96 -5.61 -5.94
N GLN A 304 16.38 -5.95 -7.16
CA GLN A 304 15.63 -5.82 -8.40
C GLN A 304 15.04 -7.16 -8.85
N ASP A 305 15.18 -8.23 -8.10
CA ASP A 305 14.38 -9.42 -8.29
C ASP A 305 13.17 -9.38 -7.35
N ASP A 306 12.21 -10.25 -7.61
CA ASP A 306 11.03 -10.50 -6.78
C ASP A 306 11.36 -11.56 -5.71
N VAL A 307 12.62 -11.71 -5.33
CA VAL A 307 13.08 -12.73 -4.38
C VAL A 307 13.65 -12.02 -3.17
N GLY A 308 12.94 -12.09 -2.04
CA GLY A 308 13.50 -11.57 -0.80
C GLY A 308 14.76 -12.33 -0.37
N ASN A 309 15.28 -11.97 0.80
CA ASN A 309 16.56 -12.48 1.33
C ASN A 309 16.60 -14.01 1.60
N PHE A 310 15.49 -14.74 1.40
CA PHE A 310 15.39 -16.16 1.66
C PHE A 310 14.76 -16.91 0.47
N PRO A 311 15.25 -18.11 0.11
CA PRO A 311 14.68 -18.87 -0.99
C PRO A 311 13.26 -19.38 -0.66
N GLY A 312 12.26 -18.76 -1.29
CA GLY A 312 10.88 -19.23 -1.40
C GLY A 312 9.87 -18.55 -0.47
N PHE A 313 8.69 -18.22 -1.01
CA PHE A 313 7.49 -17.65 -0.38
C PHE A 313 7.31 -17.90 1.12
N ALA A 314 7.29 -19.18 1.52
CA ALA A 314 6.95 -19.56 2.89
C ALA A 314 8.07 -19.24 3.87
N ALA A 315 9.32 -19.14 3.42
CA ALA A 315 10.47 -18.97 4.30
C ALA A 315 10.58 -17.54 4.83
N GLU A 316 10.40 -16.52 3.98
CA GLU A 316 10.49 -15.13 4.41
C GLU A 316 9.34 -14.74 5.33
N GLY A 317 8.09 -14.94 4.88
CA GLY A 317 6.91 -14.65 5.70
C GLY A 317 6.90 -15.45 7.02
N ALA A 318 7.36 -16.71 7.02
CA ALA A 318 7.49 -17.47 8.26
C ALA A 318 8.66 -17.00 9.14
N ALA A 319 9.78 -16.56 8.56
CA ALA A 319 10.91 -16.03 9.32
C ALA A 319 10.53 -14.72 10.03
N MET A 320 9.84 -13.82 9.33
CA MET A 320 9.22 -12.62 9.91
C MET A 320 8.32 -12.96 11.09
N ALA A 321 7.43 -13.93 10.86
CA ALA A 321 6.44 -14.34 11.83
C ALA A 321 7.05 -15.07 13.02
N ALA A 322 8.20 -15.73 12.84
CA ALA A 322 8.87 -16.46 13.92
C ALA A 322 9.78 -15.56 14.75
N ARG A 323 10.37 -14.52 14.15
CA ARG A 323 11.36 -13.64 14.77
C ARG A 323 11.15 -12.17 14.37
N PRO A 324 10.00 -11.58 14.70
CA PRO A 324 9.70 -10.19 14.32
C PRO A 324 10.69 -9.17 14.92
N GLU A 325 11.38 -9.52 16.01
CA GLU A 325 12.42 -8.70 16.64
C GLU A 325 13.70 -8.56 15.80
N ARG A 326 13.85 -9.39 14.76
CA ARG A 326 14.99 -9.37 13.85
C ARG A 326 14.75 -8.55 12.59
N LEU A 327 13.51 -8.18 12.32
CA LEU A 327 13.15 -7.30 11.22
C LEU A 327 13.67 -5.88 11.49
N ARG A 328 14.42 -5.31 10.54
CA ARG A 328 15.04 -3.98 10.65
C ARG A 328 14.34 -2.96 9.76
N ALA A 329 14.00 -3.37 8.54
CA ALA A 329 13.27 -2.55 7.59
C ALA A 329 12.44 -3.42 6.64
N LEU A 330 11.40 -2.83 6.06
CA LEU A 330 10.62 -3.39 4.96
C LEU A 330 10.89 -2.56 3.71
N ASN A 331 11.35 -3.23 2.67
CA ASN A 331 11.48 -2.68 1.33
C ASN A 331 10.16 -2.90 0.60
N VAL A 332 9.75 -1.88 -0.14
CA VAL A 332 8.58 -1.92 -1.02
C VAL A 332 8.97 -1.43 -2.39
N LEU A 333 8.52 -2.17 -3.38
CA LEU A 333 8.48 -1.76 -4.77
C LEU A 333 7.03 -1.71 -5.22
N LEU A 334 6.64 -0.58 -5.77
CA LEU A 334 5.36 -0.40 -6.46
C LEU A 334 5.68 -0.17 -7.93
N ALA A 335 4.88 -0.73 -8.83
CA ALA A 335 4.92 -0.38 -10.25
C ALA A 335 3.52 -0.02 -10.74
N THR A 336 3.42 1.09 -11.48
CA THR A 336 2.17 1.59 -12.07
C THR A 336 2.38 1.84 -13.55
N ARG A 337 1.32 1.67 -14.36
CA ARG A 337 1.38 1.82 -15.82
C ARG A 337 0.54 2.97 -16.33
N THR A 338 0.83 3.42 -17.55
CA THR A 338 -0.07 4.32 -18.29
C THR A 338 -1.38 3.61 -18.62
N PRO A 339 -2.52 4.33 -18.70
CA PRO A 339 -3.81 3.72 -19.01
C PRO A 339 -3.85 3.02 -20.37
N ARG A 340 -3.07 3.52 -21.34
CA ARG A 340 -2.99 3.03 -22.72
C ARG A 340 -1.56 2.64 -23.08
N GLU A 341 -1.45 1.80 -24.09
CA GLU A 341 -0.19 1.49 -24.76
C GLU A 341 0.29 2.69 -25.57
N ASP A 342 1.61 2.83 -25.66
CA ASP A 342 2.28 3.77 -26.54
C ASP A 342 2.75 3.02 -27.79
N PRO A 343 2.16 3.28 -28.98
CA PRO A 343 2.55 2.60 -30.21
C PRO A 343 3.99 2.85 -30.64
N GLU A 344 4.64 3.87 -30.09
CA GLU A 344 6.05 4.16 -30.34
C GLU A 344 6.99 3.37 -29.40
N LEU A 345 6.47 2.79 -28.31
CA LEU A 345 7.24 1.95 -27.41
C LEU A 345 7.24 0.50 -27.94
N LEU A 346 8.14 0.20 -28.87
CA LEU A 346 8.23 -1.12 -29.52
C LEU A 346 9.29 -2.04 -28.89
N VAL A 347 10.07 -1.54 -27.93
CA VAL A 347 11.17 -2.30 -27.31
C VAL A 347 10.73 -2.81 -25.95
N ALA A 348 10.47 -4.11 -25.89
CA ALA A 348 10.39 -4.86 -24.64
C ALA A 348 11.74 -5.53 -24.35
N LEU A 349 12.11 -5.60 -23.07
CA LEU A 349 13.25 -6.39 -22.62
C LEU A 349 12.98 -7.87 -22.91
N ASN A 350 13.92 -8.56 -23.56
CA ASN A 350 13.74 -9.95 -23.98
C ASN A 350 13.73 -10.89 -22.77
N LEU A 351 12.60 -11.55 -22.55
CA LEU A 351 12.35 -12.48 -21.45
C LEU A 351 12.74 -13.92 -21.83
N ASN A 352 14.03 -14.19 -22.04
CA ASN A 352 14.53 -15.48 -22.54
C ASN A 352 14.34 -16.69 -21.59
N ASN A 353 13.94 -16.48 -20.34
CA ASN A 353 13.71 -17.56 -19.39
C ASN A 353 12.33 -17.40 -18.69
N PRO A 354 11.37 -18.31 -18.89
CA PRO A 354 10.07 -18.30 -18.21
C PRO A 354 10.14 -18.61 -16.72
N ASN A 355 11.28 -19.13 -16.24
CA ASN A 355 11.54 -19.46 -14.84
C ASN A 355 12.58 -18.56 -14.16
N ALA A 356 13.28 -17.67 -14.89
CA ALA A 356 14.06 -16.61 -14.25
C ALA A 356 13.05 -15.58 -13.77
N ARG A 357 12.76 -15.57 -12.47
CA ARG A 357 11.71 -14.75 -11.86
C ARG A 357 12.02 -13.27 -12.15
N ARG A 358 11.13 -12.70 -12.97
CA ARG A 358 11.46 -11.73 -14.03
C ARG A 358 11.53 -10.33 -13.46
N ALA A 359 12.73 -9.98 -13.01
CA ALA A 359 13.34 -8.65 -12.84
C ALA A 359 12.34 -7.51 -12.61
N ALA A 360 12.29 -7.05 -11.37
CA ALA A 360 11.58 -5.91 -10.81
C ALA A 360 11.89 -4.53 -11.45
N ASP A 361 12.34 -4.50 -12.71
CA ASP A 361 12.36 -3.31 -13.56
C ASP A 361 11.37 -3.49 -14.72
N ARG A 362 10.09 -3.51 -14.37
CA ARG A 362 9.01 -3.51 -15.36
C ARG A 362 8.90 -2.09 -15.89
N VAL A 363 9.57 -1.82 -17.01
CA VAL A 363 9.52 -0.53 -17.74
C VAL A 363 8.37 -0.50 -18.74
N TRP A 364 7.81 -1.67 -19.06
CA TRP A 364 6.77 -1.88 -20.07
C TRP A 364 5.74 -2.89 -19.57
N PHE A 365 4.51 -2.79 -20.08
CA PHE A 365 3.41 -3.72 -19.79
C PHE A 365 2.54 -3.93 -21.03
N GLU A 366 2.22 -5.18 -21.33
CA GLU A 366 1.36 -5.57 -22.46
C GLU A 366 -0.12 -5.58 -22.02
N LEU A 367 -0.96 -4.74 -22.62
CA LEU A 367 -2.42 -4.75 -22.40
C LEU A 367 -3.15 -5.59 -23.44
N ASP A 368 -2.89 -5.36 -24.73
CA ASP A 368 -3.58 -6.01 -25.84
C ASP A 368 -2.59 -6.51 -26.90
N PRO A 369 -2.40 -7.83 -27.04
CA PRO A 369 -1.45 -8.42 -28.00
C PRO A 369 -1.77 -8.13 -29.47
N ASN A 370 -2.89 -7.48 -29.78
CA ASN A 370 -3.26 -7.09 -31.13
C ASN A 370 -2.85 -5.64 -31.47
N ILE A 371 -2.40 -4.85 -30.50
CA ILE A 371 -1.95 -3.48 -30.69
C ILE A 371 -0.42 -3.48 -30.68
N ASP A 372 0.18 -2.79 -31.64
CA ASP A 372 1.62 -2.59 -31.61
C ASP A 372 1.98 -1.60 -30.48
N GLY A 373 2.88 -2.01 -29.59
CA GLY A 373 3.45 -1.16 -28.55
C GLY A 373 3.23 -1.71 -27.14
N PHE A 374 3.68 -0.97 -26.13
CA PHE A 374 3.50 -1.33 -24.73
C PHE A 374 3.05 -0.12 -23.90
N ALA A 375 2.36 -0.35 -22.80
CA ALA A 375 2.14 0.70 -21.81
C ALA A 375 3.46 1.00 -21.08
N ARG A 376 3.70 2.28 -20.83
CA ARG A 376 4.86 2.73 -20.05
C ARG A 376 4.60 2.41 -18.60
N VAL A 377 5.61 1.87 -17.92
CA VAL A 377 5.53 1.58 -16.49
C VAL A 377 6.55 2.45 -15.77
N ALA A 378 6.15 2.97 -14.61
CA ALA A 378 7.06 3.58 -13.65
C ALA A 378 7.12 2.70 -12.41
N THR A 379 8.34 2.54 -11.90
CA THR A 379 8.66 1.76 -10.70
C THR A 379 9.25 2.70 -9.65
N MET A 380 8.84 2.55 -8.39
CA MET A 380 9.43 3.25 -7.25
C MET A 380 9.72 2.25 -6.16
N VAL A 381 10.93 2.35 -5.61
CA VAL A 381 11.39 1.53 -4.49
C VAL A 381 11.58 2.43 -3.27
N SER A 382 11.16 1.96 -2.11
CA SER A 382 11.45 2.62 -0.84
C SER A 382 11.73 1.60 0.24
N GLU A 383 12.73 1.90 1.06
CA GLU A 383 12.97 1.22 2.32
C GLU A 383 12.26 1.94 3.45
N VAL A 384 11.61 1.18 4.33
CA VAL A 384 10.90 1.67 5.51
C VAL A 384 11.48 1.00 6.74
N ALA A 385 12.18 1.77 7.57
CA ALA A 385 12.62 1.26 8.87
C ALA A 385 11.42 0.85 9.73
N THR A 386 11.53 -0.30 10.40
CA THR A 386 10.46 -0.88 11.23
C THR A 386 10.85 -0.92 12.72
N PRO A 387 11.05 0.23 13.38
CA PRO A 387 11.49 0.28 14.77
C PRO A 387 10.42 -0.20 15.77
N ASN A 388 9.17 -0.30 15.32
CA ASN A 388 7.99 -0.49 16.19
C ASN A 388 7.53 -1.95 16.31
N LEU A 389 8.20 -2.90 15.64
CA LEU A 389 7.75 -4.28 15.62
C LEU A 389 7.98 -5.00 16.95
N VAL A 390 9.13 -4.87 17.62
CA VAL A 390 9.28 -5.55 18.92
C VAL A 390 10.06 -4.67 19.90
N ARG A 391 9.43 -4.36 21.04
CA ARG A 391 10.15 -4.02 22.27
C ARG A 391 10.48 -5.34 22.98
N GLY A 392 11.58 -5.96 22.57
CA GLY A 392 12.17 -7.08 23.30
C GLY A 392 12.96 -6.51 24.48
N ASN A 393 12.99 -7.23 25.60
CA ASN A 393 13.90 -6.93 26.71
C ASN A 393 15.36 -7.13 26.32
#